data_AF-A0A0C2FDK4-F1
#
_entry.id   AF-A0A0C2FDK4-F1
#
_cell.length_a   1.000
_cell.length_b   1.000
_cell.length_c   1.000
_cell.angle_alpha   90.00
_cell.angle_beta   90.00
_cell.angle_gamma   90.00
#
_symmetry.space_group_name_H-M   'P 1'
#
loop_
_entity.id
_entity.type
_entity.pdbx_description
1 polymer ?
#
loop_
_entity_poly.entity_id
_entity_poly.type
_entity_poly.pdbx_seq_one_letter_code
_entity_poly.pdbx_strand_id
1 'polypeptide(L)'
;MHSRDTGLFGVYFVSNGDDLVNSQGIIRSIQHEWKHLAGAISEEETTLARNQLRTTMYQDLESNTQKAEFNAKELLYTGSVRSLAQLEEQIAHIDHNVLREAVFNHVYDRDTANVGVGLTEAFINYHHTRAAMSWWRL
;
A
#
# COMPACT_ATOMS: atom_id res chain seq x y z
N MET A 1 -10.09 -0.20 -2.32
CA MET A 1 -11.45 0.40 -2.36
C MET A 1 -11.55 1.37 -1.20
N HIS A 2 -11.71 2.67 -1.48
CA HIS A 2 -11.88 3.69 -0.43
C HIS A 2 -13.37 3.99 -0.28
N SER A 3 -13.88 3.80 0.93
CA SER A 3 -15.18 4.30 1.37
C SER A 3 -14.94 5.57 2.20
N ARG A 4 -15.97 6.40 2.37
CA ARG A 4 -15.89 7.70 3.05
C ARG A 4 -15.16 7.67 4.39
N ASP A 5 -15.27 6.56 5.12
CA ASP A 5 -14.76 6.41 6.49
C ASP A 5 -13.76 5.25 6.67
N THR A 6 -13.47 4.46 5.63
CA THR A 6 -12.61 3.26 5.72
C THR A 6 -12.03 2.84 4.37
N GLY A 7 -10.85 2.24 4.37
CA GLY A 7 -10.18 1.74 3.18
C GLY A 7 -9.44 0.43 3.44
N LEU A 8 -9.09 -0.27 2.36
CA LEU A 8 -8.23 -1.45 2.37
C LEU A 8 -6.89 -1.10 1.74
N PHE A 9 -5.80 -1.43 2.44
CA PHE A 9 -4.43 -1.42 1.94
C PHE A 9 -3.85 -2.82 2.14
N GLY A 10 -3.15 -3.33 1.13
CA GLY A 10 -2.59 -4.67 1.19
C GLY A 10 -1.96 -5.10 -0.12
N VAL A 11 -1.57 -6.36 -0.16
CA VAL A 11 -0.94 -7.00 -1.32
C VAL A 11 -1.87 -8.07 -1.86
N TYR A 12 -1.95 -8.16 -3.18
CA TYR A 12 -2.55 -9.28 -3.89
C TYR A 12 -1.44 -10.08 -4.56
N PHE A 13 -1.46 -11.40 -4.38
CA PHE A 13 -0.52 -12.30 -5.04
C PHE A 13 -1.23 -13.57 -5.50
N VAL A 14 -0.66 -14.22 -6.52
CA VAL A 14 -1.12 -15.50 -7.05
C VAL A 14 0.05 -16.48 -6.94
N SER A 15 -0.22 -17.68 -6.42
CA SER A 15 0.76 -18.76 -6.26
C SER A 15 0.12 -20.10 -6.62
N ASN A 16 0.94 -21.10 -6.91
CA ASN A 16 0.48 -22.47 -7.20
C ASN A 16 -0.20 -23.12 -5.98
N GLY A 17 0.13 -22.67 -4.76
CA GLY A 17 -0.51 -23.14 -3.52
C GLY A 17 -0.20 -24.59 -3.14
N ASP A 18 0.76 -25.22 -3.82
CA ASP A 18 1.19 -26.61 -3.65
C ASP A 18 2.28 -26.80 -2.59
N ASP A 19 2.99 -25.72 -2.26
CA ASP A 19 4.08 -25.73 -1.28
C ASP A 19 3.89 -24.67 -0.18
N LEU A 20 3.95 -25.16 1.07
CA LEU A 20 3.93 -24.35 2.27
C LEU A 20 5.16 -23.44 2.38
N VAL A 21 6.35 -23.91 1.98
CA VAL A 21 7.58 -23.12 2.05
C VAL A 21 7.48 -21.92 1.11
N ASN A 22 6.99 -22.13 -0.11
CA ASN A 22 6.73 -21.05 -1.05
C ASN A 22 5.69 -20.04 -0.52
N SER A 23 4.53 -20.52 -0.07
CA SER A 23 3.45 -19.65 0.42
C SER A 23 3.86 -18.83 1.67
N GLN A 24 4.56 -19.46 2.61
CA GLN A 24 5.15 -18.77 3.76
C GLN A 24 6.26 -17.80 3.34
N GLY A 25 7.06 -18.15 2.34
CA GLY A 25 8.09 -17.29 1.78
C GLY A 25 7.53 -15.98 1.25
N ILE A 26 6.44 -16.04 0.47
CA ILE A 26 5.75 -14.85 -0.06
C ILE A 26 5.27 -13.95 1.08
N ILE A 27 4.55 -14.52 2.06
CA ILE A 27 3.99 -13.75 3.17
C ILE A 27 5.10 -13.15 4.03
N ARG A 28 6.17 -13.91 4.31
CA ARG A 28 7.32 -13.43 5.05
C ARG A 28 8.01 -12.25 4.35
N SER A 29 8.14 -12.30 3.02
CA SER A 29 8.68 -11.18 2.24
C SER A 29 7.81 -9.94 2.34
N ILE A 30 6.48 -10.07 2.21
CA ILE A 30 5.55 -8.95 2.36
C ILE A 30 5.67 -8.31 3.76
N GLN A 31 5.66 -9.15 4.81
CA GLN A 31 5.78 -8.68 6.18
C GLN A 31 7.14 -8.05 6.46
N HIS A 32 8.21 -8.58 5.89
CA HIS A 32 9.54 -7.99 5.97
C HIS A 32 9.52 -6.56 5.42
N GLU A 33 8.97 -6.37 4.21
CA GLU A 33 8.88 -5.05 3.59
C GLU A 33 8.01 -4.08 4.40
N TRP A 34 6.87 -4.52 4.94
CA TRP A 34 6.07 -3.65 5.82
C TRP A 34 6.83 -3.20 7.07
N LYS A 35 7.66 -4.06 7.65
CA LYS A 35 8.50 -3.71 8.80
C LYS A 35 9.66 -2.81 8.42
N HIS A 36 10.27 -3.02 7.25
CA HIS A 36 11.27 -2.11 6.68
C HIS A 36 10.67 -0.72 6.48
N LEU A 37 9.51 -0.63 5.82
CA LEU A 37 8.80 0.63 5.59
C LEU A 37 8.44 1.37 6.90
N ALA A 38 8.08 0.63 7.96
CA ALA A 38 7.74 1.20 9.26
C ALA A 38 8.97 1.62 10.09
N GLY A 39 10.15 1.06 9.84
CA GLY A 39 11.31 1.20 10.71
C GLY A 39 12.51 1.92 10.10
N ALA A 40 12.81 1.66 8.83
CA ALA A 40 14.12 1.93 8.23
C ALA A 40 14.08 2.36 6.75
N ILE A 41 12.92 2.81 6.24
CA ILE A 41 12.83 3.34 4.88
C ILE A 41 13.79 4.53 4.66
N SER A 42 14.50 4.51 3.53
CA SER A 42 15.46 5.56 3.18
C SER A 42 14.82 6.74 2.41
N GLU A 43 15.54 7.85 2.35
CA GLU A 43 15.13 9.01 1.55
C GLU A 43 15.19 8.72 0.05
N GLU A 44 16.16 7.92 -0.40
CA GLU A 44 16.29 7.48 -1.79
C GLU A 44 15.11 6.61 -2.22
N GLU A 45 14.73 5.63 -1.39
CA GLU A 45 13.56 4.76 -1.63
C GLU A 45 12.28 5.60 -1.71
N THR A 46 12.11 6.55 -0.78
CA THR A 46 10.96 7.46 -0.76
C THR A 46 10.93 8.34 -2.01
N THR A 47 12.08 8.85 -2.45
CA THR A 47 12.20 9.68 -3.66
C THR A 47 11.85 8.87 -4.91
N LEU A 48 12.32 7.62 -5.00
CA LEU A 48 11.98 6.72 -6.09
C LEU A 48 10.47 6.43 -6.13
N ALA A 49 9.87 6.05 -4.99
CA ALA A 49 8.45 5.76 -4.89
C ALA A 49 7.58 6.97 -5.27
N ARG A 50 7.99 8.17 -4.86
CA ARG A 50 7.33 9.42 -5.22
C ARG A 50 7.38 9.69 -6.72
N ASN A 51 8.52 9.45 -7.36
CA ASN A 51 8.65 9.60 -8.81
C ASN A 51 7.79 8.59 -9.57
N GLN A 52 7.73 7.34 -9.10
CA GLN A 52 6.83 6.33 -9.66
C GLN A 52 5.36 6.75 -9.53
N LEU A 53 4.95 7.25 -8.36
CA LEU A 53 3.60 7.74 -8.13
C LEU A 53 3.26 8.90 -9.08
N ARG A 54 4.17 9.86 -9.28
CA ARG A 54 3.99 10.93 -10.27
C ARG A 54 3.79 10.36 -11.67
N THR A 55 4.67 9.47 -12.11
CA THR A 55 4.58 8.87 -13.45
C THR A 55 3.24 8.18 -13.67
N THR A 56 2.79 7.34 -12.73
CA THR A 56 1.48 6.68 -12.81
C THR A 56 0.34 7.70 -12.83
N MET A 57 0.39 8.71 -11.98
CA MET A 57 -0.64 9.76 -11.93
C MET A 57 -0.75 10.53 -13.27
N TYR A 58 0.38 10.87 -13.90
CA TYR A 58 0.35 11.55 -15.21
C TYR A 58 -0.17 10.64 -16.33
N GLN A 59 0.20 9.36 -16.31
CA GLN A 59 -0.29 8.37 -17.27
C GLN A 59 -1.81 8.20 -17.16
N ASP A 60 -2.34 8.18 -15.93
CA ASP A 60 -3.77 8.11 -15.66
C ASP A 60 -4.52 9.37 -16.10
N LEU A 61 -3.83 10.48 -16.41
CA LEU A 61 -4.42 11.74 -16.83
C LEU A 61 -4.10 12.10 -18.29
N GLU A 62 -3.72 11.16 -19.14
CA GLU A 62 -3.28 11.47 -20.50
C GLU A 62 -4.45 11.91 -21.41
N SER A 63 -5.61 11.26 -21.31
CA SER A 63 -6.78 11.56 -22.13
C SER A 63 -7.79 12.50 -21.46
N ASN A 64 -8.57 13.21 -22.27
CA ASN A 64 -9.66 14.06 -21.76
C ASN A 64 -10.72 13.27 -20.98
N THR A 65 -11.00 12.03 -21.38
CA THR A 65 -11.95 11.15 -20.68
C THR A 65 -11.44 10.78 -19.29
N GLN A 66 -10.16 10.40 -19.17
CA GLN A 66 -9.59 10.07 -17.86
C GLN A 66 -9.52 11.30 -16.94
N LYS A 67 -9.15 12.48 -17.48
CA LYS A 67 -9.20 13.74 -16.71
C LYS A 67 -10.60 14.08 -16.22
N ALA A 68 -11.62 13.90 -17.06
CA ALA A 68 -13.01 14.13 -16.69
C ALA A 68 -13.45 13.16 -15.59
N GLU A 69 -13.09 11.88 -15.69
CA GLU A 69 -13.35 10.87 -14.66
C GLU A 69 -12.66 11.20 -13.34
N PHE A 70 -11.39 11.59 -13.38
CA PHE A 70 -10.63 12.00 -12.20
C PHE A 70 -11.27 13.20 -11.49
N ASN A 71 -11.58 14.27 -12.23
CA ASN A 71 -12.23 15.47 -11.68
C ASN A 71 -13.61 15.15 -11.10
N ALA A 72 -14.39 14.30 -11.76
CA ALA A 72 -15.71 13.89 -11.26
C ALA A 72 -15.60 13.11 -9.94
N LYS A 73 -14.64 12.19 -9.83
CA LYS A 73 -14.38 11.44 -8.59
C LYS A 73 -13.90 12.37 -7.46
N GLU A 74 -12.96 13.26 -7.74
CA GLU A 74 -12.46 14.24 -6.77
C GLU A 74 -13.60 15.12 -6.22
N LEU A 75 -14.45 15.63 -7.12
CA LEU A 75 -15.60 16.44 -6.74
C LEU A 75 -16.58 15.65 -5.87
N LEU A 76 -16.83 14.38 -6.19
CA LEU A 76 -17.76 13.53 -5.47
C LEU A 76 -17.25 13.14 -4.08
N TYR A 77 -15.94 12.86 -3.93
CA TYR A 77 -15.37 12.42 -2.66
C TYR A 77 -14.94 13.57 -1.74
N THR A 78 -14.44 14.67 -2.30
CA THR A 78 -13.85 15.79 -1.52
C THR A 78 -14.67 17.07 -1.55
N GLY A 79 -15.66 17.17 -2.46
CA GLY A 79 -16.45 18.39 -2.66
C GLY A 79 -15.74 19.47 -3.48
N SER A 80 -14.52 19.23 -3.96
CA SER A 80 -13.77 20.16 -4.80
C SER A 80 -12.87 19.43 -5.80
N VAL A 81 -12.35 20.14 -6.79
CA VAL A 81 -11.38 19.61 -7.75
C VAL A 81 -10.03 20.27 -7.50
N ARG A 82 -9.05 19.49 -7.03
CA ARG A 82 -7.67 19.96 -6.89
C ARG A 82 -7.04 20.15 -8.26
N SER A 83 -6.25 21.22 -8.40
CA SER A 83 -5.41 21.41 -9.57
C SER A 83 -4.24 20.44 -9.57
N LEU A 84 -3.68 20.18 -10.76
CA LEU A 84 -2.49 19.33 -10.90
C LEU A 84 -1.30 19.87 -10.09
N ALA A 85 -1.17 21.19 -10.00
CA ALA A 85 -0.12 21.84 -9.19
C ALA A 85 -0.30 21.55 -7.68
N GLN A 86 -1.53 21.58 -7.17
CA GLN A 86 -1.82 21.24 -5.77
C GLN A 86 -1.50 19.78 -5.47
N LEU A 87 -1.81 18.87 -6.41
CA LEU A 87 -1.50 17.44 -6.25
C LEU A 87 0.01 17.20 -6.27
N GLU A 88 0.74 17.88 -7.16
CA GLU A 88 2.21 17.82 -7.19
C GLU A 88 2.86 18.34 -5.92
N GLU A 89 2.37 19.46 -5.39
CA GLU A 89 2.83 20.02 -4.11
C GLU A 89 2.59 19.02 -2.97
N GLN A 90 1.41 18.41 -2.91
CA GLN A 90 1.10 17.37 -1.91
C GLN A 90 2.03 16.16 -2.02
N ILE A 91 2.31 15.67 -3.23
CA ILE A 91 3.25 14.58 -3.47
C ILE A 91 4.68 15.00 -3.08
N ALA A 92 5.08 16.25 -3.35
CA ALA A 92 6.38 16.80 -2.96
C ALA A 92 6.57 16.93 -1.44
N HIS A 93 5.50 17.01 -0.67
CA HIS A 93 5.56 17.03 0.79
C HIS A 93 5.73 15.66 1.46
N ILE A 94 5.61 14.55 0.72
CA ILE A 94 5.78 13.21 1.28
C ILE A 94 7.27 12.91 1.46
N ASP A 95 7.80 13.08 2.67
CA ASP A 95 9.16 12.65 3.03
C ASP A 95 9.19 11.25 3.67
N HIS A 96 10.39 10.75 3.94
CA HIS A 96 10.58 9.42 4.52
C HIS A 96 10.00 9.30 5.94
N ASN A 97 9.94 10.41 6.70
CA ASN A 97 9.37 10.42 8.05
C ASN A 97 7.85 10.31 8.01
N VAL A 98 7.20 11.08 7.14
CA VAL A 98 5.75 11.03 6.92
C VAL A 98 5.34 9.63 6.45
N LEU A 99 6.08 9.05 5.51
CA LEU A 99 5.80 7.70 5.01
C LEU A 99 6.00 6.65 6.11
N ARG A 100 7.10 6.72 6.85
CA ARG A 100 7.38 5.83 7.99
C ARG A 100 6.28 5.90 9.05
N GLU A 101 5.87 7.11 9.43
CA GLU A 101 4.80 7.33 10.41
C GLU A 101 3.46 6.78 9.91
N ALA A 102 3.10 7.01 8.65
CA ALA A 102 1.87 6.47 8.07
C ALA A 102 1.86 4.93 8.08
N VAL A 103 2.96 4.29 7.69
CA VAL A 103 3.08 2.82 7.72
C VAL A 103 3.07 2.29 9.15
N PHE A 104 3.78 2.95 10.07
CA PHE A 104 3.77 2.57 11.48
C PHE A 104 2.36 2.65 12.08
N ASN A 105 1.62 3.72 11.78
CA ASN A 105 0.28 3.92 12.33
C ASN A 105 -0.78 3.02 11.70
N HIS A 106 -0.68 2.69 10.41
CA HIS A 106 -1.76 2.01 9.68
C HIS A 106 -1.45 0.56 9.25
N VAL A 107 -0.19 0.13 9.28
CA VAL A 107 0.23 -1.19 8.79
C VAL A 107 0.96 -1.99 9.86
N TYR A 108 1.92 -1.38 10.56
CA TYR A 108 2.73 -2.07 11.56
C TYR A 108 1.88 -2.54 12.75
N ASP A 109 2.08 -3.81 13.16
CA ASP A 109 1.37 -4.44 14.28
C ASP A 109 -0.17 -4.27 14.26
N ARG A 110 -0.76 -4.14 13.05
CA ARG A 110 -2.21 -4.10 12.84
C ARG A 110 -2.76 -5.49 12.51
N ASP A 111 -4.04 -5.68 12.82
CA ASP A 111 -4.77 -6.88 12.41
C ASP A 111 -4.97 -6.88 10.90
N THR A 112 -4.73 -8.03 10.27
CA THR A 112 -4.90 -8.19 8.82
C THR A 112 -6.21 -8.88 8.48
N ALA A 113 -6.74 -8.64 7.28
CA ALA A 113 -7.80 -9.43 6.68
C ALA A 113 -7.22 -10.25 5.54
N ASN A 114 -7.22 -11.57 5.67
CA ASN A 114 -6.62 -12.48 4.70
C ASN A 114 -7.72 -13.22 3.94
N VAL A 115 -7.66 -13.21 2.61
CA VAL A 115 -8.61 -13.92 1.74
C VAL A 115 -7.82 -14.72 0.72
N GLY A 116 -8.11 -16.02 0.62
CA GLY A 116 -7.52 -16.93 -0.37
C GLY A 116 -8.61 -17.73 -1.07
N VAL A 117 -8.43 -17.97 -2.36
CA VAL A 117 -9.36 -18.76 -3.20
C VAL A 117 -8.53 -19.76 -4.01
N GLY A 118 -8.96 -21.02 -4.09
CA GLY A 118 -8.25 -22.10 -4.77
C GLY A 118 -7.58 -23.07 -3.79
N LEU A 119 -6.42 -23.63 -4.16
CA LEU A 119 -5.61 -24.47 -3.28
C LEU A 119 -4.98 -23.60 -2.18
N THR A 120 -5.57 -23.66 -0.99
CA THR A 120 -5.22 -22.80 0.15
C THR A 120 -4.76 -23.59 1.37
N GLU A 121 -4.56 -24.91 1.24
CA GLU A 121 -4.02 -25.76 2.31
C GLU A 121 -2.61 -25.35 2.77
N ALA A 122 -1.81 -24.82 1.84
CA ALA A 122 -0.47 -24.28 2.12
C ALA A 122 -0.51 -22.82 2.62
N PHE A 123 -1.69 -22.20 2.72
CA PHE A 123 -1.80 -20.83 3.20
C PHE A 123 -1.56 -20.78 4.71
N ILE A 124 -0.76 -19.81 5.15
CA ILE A 124 -0.39 -19.71 6.56
C ILE A 124 -1.62 -19.38 7.41
N ASN A 125 -1.68 -19.94 8.62
CA ASN A 125 -2.76 -19.61 9.55
C ASN A 125 -2.71 -18.12 9.98
N TYR A 126 -3.83 -17.62 10.45
CA TYR A 126 -3.95 -16.23 10.87
C TYR A 126 -3.01 -15.88 12.03
N HIS A 127 -2.88 -16.75 13.03
CA HIS A 127 -2.05 -16.51 14.21
C HIS A 127 -0.59 -16.25 13.87
N HIS A 128 0.00 -17.04 12.96
CA HIS A 128 1.38 -16.82 12.51
C HIS A 128 1.50 -15.56 11.67
N THR A 129 0.51 -15.25 10.82
CA THR A 129 0.49 -13.99 10.06
C THR A 129 0.52 -12.81 11.02
N ARG A 130 -0.39 -12.78 12.00
CA ARG A 130 -0.52 -11.68 12.94
C ARG A 130 0.71 -11.53 13.85
N ALA A 131 1.26 -12.64 14.34
CA ALA A 131 2.44 -12.64 15.20
C ALA A 131 3.69 -12.10 14.48
N ALA A 132 3.77 -12.27 13.16
CA ALA A 132 4.91 -11.82 12.36
C ALA A 132 4.83 -10.33 11.95
N MET A 133 3.76 -9.61 12.30
CA MET A 133 3.56 -8.18 12.00
C MET A 133 4.38 -7.23 12.88
N SER A 134 4.90 -7.71 14.02
CA SER A 134 5.74 -6.93 14.92
C SER A 134 7.15 -7.53 15.04
N TRP A 135 8.09 -6.73 15.51
CA TRP A 135 9.44 -7.15 15.85
C TRP A 135 9.66 -6.92 17.34
N TRP A 136 9.99 -7.98 18.07
CA TRP A 136 10.40 -7.93 19.48
C TRP A 136 11.80 -7.32 19.70
N ARG A 137 12.31 -6.54 18.74
CA ARG A 137 13.65 -5.94 18.74
C ARG A 137 13.61 -4.39 18.67
N LEU A 138 12.45 -3.79 18.91
CA LEU A 138 12.28 -2.35 19.09
C LEU A 138 12.29 -2.00 20.58
#